data_AF-A0A936A9M9-F1
#
_entry.id   AF-A0A936A9M9-F1
#
_cell.length_a   1.000
_cell.length_b   1.000
_cell.length_c   1.000
_cell.angle_alpha   90.00
_cell.angle_beta   90.00
_cell.angle_gamma   90.00
#
_symmetry.space_group_name_H-M   'P 1'
#
loop_
_entity.id
_entity.type
_entity.pdbx_description
1 polymer ?
#
loop_
_entity_poly.entity_id
_entity_poly.type
_entity_poly.pdbx_seq_one_letter_code
_entity_poly.pdbx_strand_id
1 'polypeptide(L)'
;MTGLLSRWRAGDREAERLLVERFYPVLKDIARQRLSRTPGHVTLRATDLVHEAYARLASLHSVEWKDRSHFLALTANIIRNLVIDHVRSRHAQKRGG
;
A
#
# COMPACT_ATOMS: atom_id res chain seq x y z
N MET A 1 3.73 19.53 -1.65
CA MET A 1 3.54 18.09 -1.32
C MET A 1 4.53 17.61 -0.28
N THR A 2 5.80 17.99 -0.38
CA THR A 2 6.87 17.71 0.61
C THR A 2 6.47 18.11 2.04
N GLY A 3 5.87 19.28 2.24
CA GLY A 3 5.42 19.71 3.57
C GLY A 3 4.35 18.81 4.23
N LEU A 4 3.46 18.17 3.45
CA LEU A 4 2.42 17.30 4.00
C LEU A 4 3.00 15.97 4.49
N LEU A 5 3.95 15.41 3.73
CA LEU A 5 4.66 14.18 4.09
C LEU A 5 5.58 14.39 5.30
N SER A 6 6.24 15.55 5.39
CA SER A 6 7.04 15.91 6.56
C SER A 6 6.19 16.09 7.82
N ARG A 7 5.01 16.74 7.71
CA ARG A 7 4.06 16.90 8.83
C ARG A 7 3.49 15.56 9.28
N TRP A 8 3.13 14.69 8.34
CA TRP A 8 2.68 13.34 8.66
C TRP A 8 3.73 12.55 9.44
N ARG A 9 5.00 12.63 9.03
CA ARG A 9 6.13 12.06 9.80
C ARG A 9 6.27 12.62 11.21
N ALA A 10 5.91 13.88 11.42
CA ALA A 10 5.91 14.50 12.74
C ALA A 10 4.70 14.10 13.61
N GLY A 11 3.84 13.19 13.13
CA GLY A 11 2.65 12.72 13.83
C GLY A 11 1.43 13.65 13.69
N ASP A 12 1.46 14.58 12.73
CA ASP A 12 0.35 15.48 12.46
C ASP A 12 -0.84 14.71 11.87
N ARG A 13 -1.89 14.55 12.69
CA ARG A 13 -3.12 13.83 12.33
C ARG A 13 -3.90 14.50 11.19
N GLU A 14 -3.81 15.81 11.03
CA GLU A 14 -4.46 16.50 9.92
C GLU A 14 -3.69 16.25 8.62
N ALA A 15 -2.35 16.23 8.70
CA ALA A 15 -1.53 15.86 7.56
C ALA A 15 -1.77 14.40 7.13
N GLU A 16 -1.89 13.48 8.09
CA GLU A 16 -2.32 12.09 7.87
C GLU A 16 -3.66 12.03 7.13
N ARG A 17 -4.69 12.71 7.66
CA ARG A 17 -6.04 12.71 7.07
C ARG A 17 -6.02 13.19 5.62
N LEU A 18 -5.34 14.31 5.34
CA LEU A 18 -5.23 14.88 4.01
C LEU A 18 -4.43 13.98 3.05
N LEU A 19 -3.41 13.29 3.55
CA LEU A 19 -2.68 12.26 2.80
C LEU A 19 -3.61 11.11 2.45
N VAL A 20 -4.33 10.56 3.43
CA VAL A 20 -5.28 9.46 3.20
C VAL A 20 -6.33 9.89 2.17
N GLU A 21 -6.97 11.03 2.34
CA GLU A 21 -8.02 11.51 1.42
C GLU A 21 -7.51 11.62 -0.03
N ARG A 22 -6.30 12.15 -0.21
CA ARG A 22 -5.74 12.36 -1.54
C ARG A 22 -5.20 11.09 -2.20
N PHE A 23 -4.60 10.20 -1.42
CA PHE A 23 -3.88 9.05 -1.96
C PHE A 23 -4.70 7.76 -1.91
N TYR A 24 -5.62 7.60 -0.97
CA TYR A 24 -6.44 6.38 -0.83
C TYR A 24 -7.14 5.97 -2.13
N PRO A 25 -7.77 6.87 -2.92
CA PRO A 25 -8.37 6.49 -4.21
C PRO A 25 -7.33 5.94 -5.20
N VAL A 26 -6.15 6.58 -5.28
CA VAL A 26 -5.06 6.17 -6.17
C VAL A 26 -4.50 4.81 -5.75
N LEU A 27 -4.30 4.60 -4.44
CA LEU A 27 -3.81 3.33 -3.91
C LEU A 27 -4.82 2.20 -4.14
N LYS A 28 -6.11 2.48 -3.97
CA LYS A 28 -7.18 1.52 -4.22
C LYS A 28 -7.24 1.12 -5.68
N ASP A 29 -7.03 2.04 -6.61
CA ASP A 29 -6.99 1.71 -8.04
C ASP A 29 -5.75 0.89 -8.43
N ILE A 30 -4.58 1.21 -7.85
CA ILE A 30 -3.38 0.37 -8.00
C ILE A 30 -3.65 -1.04 -7.47
N ALA A 31 -4.24 -1.16 -6.29
CA ALA A 31 -4.58 -2.45 -5.68
C ALA A 31 -5.59 -3.24 -6.54
N ARG A 32 -6.65 -2.60 -7.03
CA ARG A 32 -7.63 -3.21 -7.96
C ARG A 32 -6.96 -3.73 -9.22
N GLN A 33 -6.11 -2.90 -9.86
CA GLN A 33 -5.41 -3.27 -11.07
C GLN A 33 -4.42 -4.43 -10.85
N ARG A 34 -3.82 -4.53 -9.65
CA ARG A 34 -2.95 -5.64 -9.29
C ARG A 34 -3.75 -6.92 -9.08
N LEU A 35 -4.85 -6.85 -8.32
CA LEU A 35 -5.73 -7.99 -8.08
C LEU A 35 -6.34 -8.52 -9.39
N SER A 36 -6.77 -7.65 -10.31
CA SER A 36 -7.34 -8.08 -11.60
C SER A 36 -6.33 -8.77 -12.51
N ARG A 37 -5.04 -8.48 -12.35
CA ARG A 37 -3.94 -9.12 -13.09
C ARG A 37 -3.40 -10.37 -12.40
N THR A 38 -3.90 -10.71 -11.22
CA THR A 38 -3.42 -11.85 -10.45
C THR A 38 -4.19 -13.10 -10.86
N PRO A 39 -3.51 -14.19 -11.25
CA PRO A 39 -4.17 -15.44 -11.63
C PRO A 39 -4.93 -16.07 -10.46
N GLY A 40 -6.15 -16.54 -10.73
CA GLY A 40 -7.01 -17.24 -9.76
C GLY A 40 -7.93 -16.32 -8.95
N HIS A 41 -8.97 -16.91 -8.35
CA HIS A 41 -9.92 -16.16 -7.51
C HIS A 41 -9.25 -15.75 -6.18
N VAL A 42 -8.69 -14.55 -6.10
CA VAL A 42 -8.16 -13.99 -4.85
C VAL A 42 -9.32 -13.42 -4.03
N THR A 43 -9.48 -13.84 -2.77
CA THR A 43 -10.48 -13.29 -1.85
C THR A 43 -10.04 -11.96 -1.22
N LEU A 44 -8.79 -11.57 -1.45
CA LEU A 44 -8.18 -10.34 -0.96
C LEU A 44 -8.86 -9.12 -1.59
N ARG A 45 -9.31 -8.18 -0.76
CA ARG A 45 -9.94 -6.95 -1.25
C ARG A 45 -8.90 -5.85 -1.42
N ALA A 46 -9.15 -4.94 -2.36
CA ALA A 46 -8.30 -3.78 -2.57
C ALA A 46 -8.21 -2.87 -1.33
N THR A 47 -9.28 -2.79 -0.52
CA THR A 47 -9.27 -2.02 0.73
C THR A 47 -8.27 -2.58 1.74
N ASP A 48 -8.20 -3.90 1.87
CA ASP A 48 -7.33 -4.58 2.82
C ASP A 48 -5.86 -4.33 2.45
N LEU A 49 -5.54 -4.43 1.16
CA LEU A 49 -4.22 -4.08 0.61
C LEU A 49 -3.82 -2.64 0.91
N VAL A 50 -4.76 -1.69 0.80
CA VAL A 50 -4.48 -0.28 1.07
C VAL A 50 -4.24 -0.04 2.55
N HIS A 51 -5.02 -0.66 3.44
CA HIS A 51 -4.81 -0.56 4.88
C HIS A 51 -3.46 -1.15 5.32
N GLU A 52 -3.09 -2.33 4.82
CA GLU A 52 -1.81 -2.94 5.14
C GLU A 52 -0.63 -2.15 4.53
N ALA A 53 -0.78 -1.63 3.31
CA ALA A 53 0.22 -0.76 2.71
C ALA A 53 0.41 0.51 3.55
N TYR A 54 -0.66 1.11 4.04
CA TYR A 54 -0.61 2.28 4.91
C TYR A 54 0.11 1.96 6.24
N ALA A 55 -0.21 0.84 6.88
CA ALA A 55 0.46 0.40 8.11
C ALA A 55 1.98 0.20 7.90
N ARG A 56 2.37 -0.45 6.78
CA ARG A 56 3.79 -0.61 6.42
C ARG A 56 4.46 0.74 6.17
N LEU A 57 3.82 1.65 5.44
CA LEU A 57 4.35 3.01 5.22
C LEU A 57 4.53 3.79 6.52
N ALA A 58 3.57 3.71 7.45
CA ALA A 58 3.65 4.37 8.76
C ALA A 58 4.80 3.82 9.62
N SER A 59 5.16 2.54 9.47
CA SER A 59 6.32 1.93 10.15
C SER A 59 7.68 2.28 9.55
N LEU A 60 7.72 2.89 8.35
CA LEU A 60 8.96 3.29 7.68
C LEU A 60 9.47 4.64 8.23
N HIS A 61 10.12 4.59 9.39
CA HIS A 61 10.64 5.78 10.08
C HIS A 61 11.86 6.42 9.38
N SER A 62 12.58 5.68 8.54
CA SER A 62 13.84 6.09 7.91
C SER A 62 13.72 6.56 6.45
N VAL A 63 12.51 6.60 5.88
CA VAL A 63 12.32 7.01 4.48
C VAL A 63 12.26 8.54 4.39
N GLU A 64 13.19 9.11 3.63
CA GLU A 64 13.09 10.49 3.17
C GLU A 64 12.15 10.60 1.96
N TRP A 65 11.00 11.23 2.19
CA TRP A 65 10.03 11.50 1.15
C TRP A 65 10.45 12.68 0.29
N LYS A 66 11.16 12.38 -0.80
CA LYS A 66 11.62 13.39 -1.77
C LYS A 66 10.48 14.10 -2.49
N ASP A 67 9.50 13.35 -2.98
CA ASP A 67 8.37 13.91 -3.72
C ASP A 67 7.18 12.92 -3.80
N ARG A 68 6.10 13.37 -4.47
CA ARG A 68 4.89 12.58 -4.71
C ARG A 68 5.16 11.29 -5.48
N SER A 69 6.05 11.34 -6.48
CA SER A 69 6.36 10.21 -7.35
C SER A 69 7.08 9.13 -6.55
N HIS A 70 8.00 9.50 -5.67
CA HIS A 70 8.67 8.59 -4.75
C HIS A 70 7.67 7.90 -3.81
N PHE A 71 6.75 8.66 -3.21
CA PHE A 71 5.69 8.10 -2.36
C PHE A 71 4.81 7.09 -3.11
N LEU A 72 4.34 7.45 -4.30
CA LEU A 72 3.51 6.58 -5.14
C LEU A 72 4.27 5.32 -5.58
N ALA A 73 5.54 5.46 -5.98
CA ALA A 73 6.38 4.34 -6.39
C ALA A 73 6.60 3.35 -5.24
N LEU A 74 6.92 3.84 -4.03
CA LEU A 74 7.12 2.99 -2.87
C LEU A 74 5.82 2.28 -2.49
N THR A 75 4.70 3.00 -2.49
CA THR A 75 3.41 2.41 -2.15
C THR A 75 2.98 1.36 -3.17
N ALA A 76 3.17 1.62 -4.46
CA ALA A 76 2.89 0.64 -5.52
C ALA A 76 3.76 -0.62 -5.38
N ASN A 77 5.01 -0.49 -4.93
CA ASN A 77 5.87 -1.62 -4.62
C ASN A 77 5.37 -2.42 -3.43
N ILE A 78 4.97 -1.75 -2.34
CA ILE A 78 4.40 -2.41 -1.16
C ILE A 78 3.14 -3.19 -1.55
N ILE A 79 2.17 -2.57 -2.24
CA ILE A 79 0.94 -3.23 -2.69
C ILE A 79 1.24 -4.43 -3.58
N ARG A 80 2.22 -4.31 -4.50
CA ARG A 80 2.63 -5.44 -5.33
C ARG A 80 3.15 -6.60 -4.49
N ASN A 81 4.03 -6.33 -3.52
CA ASN A 81 4.61 -7.37 -2.66
C ASN A 81 3.52 -8.05 -1.83
N LEU A 82 2.58 -7.28 -1.26
CA LEU A 82 1.44 -7.82 -0.52
C LEU A 82 0.59 -8.80 -1.34
N VAL A 83 0.28 -8.43 -2.59
CA VAL A 83 -0.45 -9.31 -3.51
C VAL A 83 0.33 -10.60 -3.79
N ILE A 84 1.64 -10.48 -4.08
CA ILE A 84 2.50 -11.65 -4.36
C ILE A 84 2.58 -12.56 -3.14
N ASP A 85 2.80 -12.02 -1.94
CA ASP A 85 2.91 -12.78 -0.70
C ASP A 85 1.61 -13.53 -0.39
N HIS A 86 0.46 -12.88 -0.59
CA HIS A 86 -0.84 -13.51 -0.42
C HIS A 86 -1.07 -14.67 -1.40
N VAL A 87 -0.72 -14.49 -2.68
CA VAL A 87 -0.81 -15.54 -3.70
C VAL A 87 0.12 -16.70 -3.36
N ARG A 88 1.37 -16.41 -3.00
CA ARG A 88 2.37 -17.43 -2.63
C ARG A 88 1.91 -18.25 -1.43
N SER A 89 1.44 -17.59 -0.36
CA SER A 89 0.92 -18.24 0.84
C SER A 89 -0.22 -19.21 0.51
N ARG A 90 -1.17 -18.77 -0.34
CA ARG A 90 -2.28 -19.62 -0.76
C ARG A 90 -1.83 -20.82 -1.60
N HIS A 91 -0.85 -20.65 -2.48
CA HIS A 91 -0.30 -21.75 -3.28
C HIS A 91 0.44 -22.78 -2.41
N ALA A 92 1.15 -22.32 -1.37
CA ALA A 92 1.80 -23.20 -0.41
C ALA A 92 0.77 -24.03 0.39
N GLN A 93 -0.31 -23.40 0.87
CA GLN A 93 -1.39 -24.09 1.57
C GLN A 93 -2.08 -25.16 0.71
N LYS A 94 -2.19 -24.95 -0.61
CA LYS A 94 -2.80 -25.93 -1.53
C LYS A 94 -1.90 -27.14 -1.85
N ARG A 95 -0.62 -27.10 -1.50
CA ARG A 95 0.38 -28.15 -1.83
C ARG A 95 0.91 -28.90 -0.62
N GLY A 96 0.39 -28.63 0.58
CA GLY A 96 0.92 -29.15 1.85
C GLY A 96 -0.15 -29.68 2.78
N GLY A 97 -1.01 -30.57 2.28
CA GLY A 97 -1.89 -31.44 3.07
C GLY A 97 -1.78 -32.85 2.53
#